data_AF-A0A2T0US13-F1
#
_entry.id   AF-A0A2T0US13-F1
#
_cell.length_a   1.000
_cell.length_b   1.000
_cell.length_c   1.000
_cell.angle_alpha   90.00
_cell.angle_beta   90.00
_cell.angle_gamma   90.00
#
_symmetry.space_group_name_H-M   'P 1'
#
loop_
_entity.id
_entity.type
_entity.pdbx_description
1 polymer ?
#
loop_
_entity_poly.entity_id
_entity_poly.type
_entity_poly.pdbx_seq_one_letter_code
_entity_poly.pdbx_strand_id
1 'polypeptide(L)'
;MSRTVGPYNDVATARVEGAYELCEGSDEGGRPVQILTLGSTSSKDPARRGLLSDTVAWAYATAGPEDAPILVADLEAEQPYVVVLKDPRLRGADRIMDRLLALGPATGPLPVGPAAAAQRAAHQMAAAQRSAAPASPVGPPSPPPISPPVVIIAPPKKRSQLVPILVGIGSVVVILALVVGVWVLLSGGDDPAGSSAEPSDTTEAGATTEAPSEAAEEGEPENEVPQWDADAPEERVGGTLFAEGDATRTVAYAGWPFAFRVPEAFSCSESGQTAVCTADAGDSKITVGWEPCAGRCSTSDRDAMRGELPYQPLQIFQNGDIGVSERTQVSGRWRGALSVFTEAEDGVFHAWSSVDVADFRSEECWQVFNDVLNQAMAKAV
;
A
#
# COMPACT_ATOMS: atom_id res chain seq x y z
N MET A 1 23.77 -13.91 23.48
CA MET A 1 23.26 -15.25 23.13
C MET A 1 22.04 -15.02 22.26
N SER A 2 22.13 -15.34 20.97
CA SER A 2 20.97 -15.36 20.08
C SER A 2 20.05 -16.50 20.47
N ARG A 3 18.74 -16.31 20.32
CA ARG A 3 17.73 -17.37 20.45
C ARG A 3 16.67 -17.24 19.36
N THR A 4 15.73 -18.17 19.34
CA THR A 4 14.58 -18.15 18.44
C THR A 4 13.31 -17.85 19.23
N VAL A 5 12.44 -16.99 18.69
CA VAL A 5 11.09 -16.72 19.21
C VAL A 5 10.11 -16.79 18.04
N GLY A 6 9.24 -17.79 18.03
CA GLY A 6 8.39 -18.05 16.85
C GLY A 6 9.24 -18.30 15.60
N PRO A 7 8.95 -17.66 14.45
CA PRO A 7 9.75 -17.76 13.24
C PRO A 7 11.02 -16.88 13.25
N TYR A 8 11.21 -16.04 14.27
CA TYR A 8 12.31 -15.07 14.31
C TYR A 8 13.57 -15.70 14.90
N ASN A 9 14.62 -15.77 14.09
CA ASN A 9 15.93 -16.28 14.49
C ASN A 9 16.86 -15.15 14.89
N ASP A 10 17.96 -15.51 15.56
CA ASP A 10 19.01 -14.58 15.99
C ASP A 10 18.54 -13.40 16.84
N VAL A 11 17.44 -13.60 17.59
CA VAL A 11 16.89 -12.54 18.42
C VAL A 11 17.71 -12.36 19.69
N ALA A 12 17.94 -11.10 20.06
CA ALA A 12 18.64 -10.71 21.27
C ALA A 12 17.64 -10.21 22.31
N THR A 13 17.67 -10.75 23.53
CA THR A 13 16.86 -10.21 24.62
C THR A 13 17.42 -8.86 25.04
N ALA A 14 16.65 -7.79 24.80
CA ALA A 14 17.01 -6.43 25.18
C ALA A 14 16.63 -6.13 26.64
N ARG A 15 15.48 -6.62 27.09
CA ARG A 15 14.94 -6.36 28.43
C ARG A 15 14.12 -7.53 28.94
N VAL A 16 14.20 -7.79 30.25
CA VAL A 16 13.38 -8.80 30.94
C VAL A 16 12.69 -8.16 32.13
N GLU A 17 11.37 -8.24 32.16
CA GLU A 17 10.51 -7.60 33.16
C GLU A 17 9.56 -8.66 33.74
N GLY A 18 9.98 -9.28 34.84
CA GLY A 18 9.21 -10.31 35.51
C GLY A 18 8.94 -11.54 34.62
N ALA A 19 7.71 -11.65 34.13
CA ALA A 19 7.25 -12.76 33.28
C ALA A 19 7.54 -12.56 31.79
N TYR A 20 7.86 -11.34 31.40
CA TYR A 20 7.86 -10.88 30.03
C TYR A 20 9.27 -10.54 29.58
N GLU A 21 9.54 -10.78 28.31
CA GLU A 21 10.83 -10.57 27.69
C GLU A 21 10.61 -9.72 26.44
N LEU A 22 11.36 -8.63 26.34
CA LEU A 22 11.43 -7.81 25.14
C LEU A 22 12.70 -8.19 24.40
N CYS A 23 12.54 -8.75 23.21
CA CYS A 23 13.61 -9.12 22.30
C CYS A 23 13.67 -8.15 21.12
N GLU A 24 14.84 -8.07 20.51
CA GLU A 24 15.07 -7.36 19.26
C GLU A 24 15.60 -8.34 18.22
N GLY A 25 15.19 -8.13 16.98
CA GLY A 25 15.60 -8.96 15.85
C GLY A 25 15.30 -8.27 14.53
N SER A 26 15.32 -9.07 13.47
CA SER A 26 14.86 -8.64 12.13
C SER A 26 13.80 -9.60 11.62
N ASP A 27 12.83 -9.09 10.85
CA ASP A 27 11.89 -9.95 10.14
C ASP A 27 12.51 -10.59 8.88
N GLU A 28 11.73 -11.37 8.13
CA GLU A 28 12.19 -12.03 6.89
C GLU A 28 12.68 -11.03 5.83
N GLY A 29 12.20 -9.78 5.88
CA GLY A 29 12.65 -8.70 5.00
C GLY A 29 13.86 -7.93 5.53
N GLY A 30 14.47 -8.38 6.63
CA GLY A 30 15.61 -7.69 7.26
C GLY A 30 15.22 -6.41 8.01
N ARG A 31 13.93 -6.14 8.22
CA ARG A 31 13.48 -4.94 8.93
C ARG A 31 13.62 -5.12 10.42
N PRO A 32 14.11 -4.11 11.17
CA PRO A 32 14.28 -4.23 12.61
C PRO A 32 12.92 -4.29 13.33
N VAL A 33 12.78 -5.26 14.23
CA VAL A 33 11.55 -5.48 15.00
C VAL A 33 11.83 -5.62 16.49
N GLN A 34 10.83 -5.25 17.30
CA GLN A 34 10.75 -5.61 18.72
C GLN A 34 9.75 -6.74 18.89
N ILE A 35 10.11 -7.74 19.70
CA ILE A 35 9.30 -8.92 19.97
C ILE A 35 9.04 -8.99 21.46
N LEU A 36 7.80 -8.77 21.87
CA LEU A 36 7.35 -9.01 23.24
C LEU A 36 6.89 -10.46 23.36
N THR A 37 7.46 -11.18 24.32
CA THR A 37 7.10 -12.58 24.57
C THR A 37 7.03 -12.88 26.06
N LEU A 38 6.43 -14.02 26.41
CA LEU A 38 6.51 -14.58 27.75
C LEU A 38 7.80 -15.39 27.91
N GLY A 39 8.45 -15.31 29.07
CA GLY A 39 9.54 -16.23 29.39
C GLY A 39 9.07 -17.69 29.34
N SER A 40 9.97 -18.63 29.02
CA SER A 40 9.66 -20.04 28.72
C SER A 40 8.89 -20.79 29.83
N THR A 41 9.05 -20.37 31.09
CA THR A 41 8.28 -20.91 32.23
C THR A 41 6.91 -20.24 32.34
N SER A 42 6.84 -18.93 32.08
CA SER A 42 5.64 -18.12 32.14
C SER A 42 4.66 -18.40 31.01
N SER A 43 5.15 -18.85 29.85
CA SER A 43 4.30 -19.18 28.70
C SER A 43 3.35 -20.35 28.95
N LYS A 44 3.62 -21.16 29.98
CA LYS A 44 2.79 -22.29 30.42
C LYS A 44 1.68 -21.88 31.39
N ASP A 45 1.70 -20.64 31.90
CA ASP A 45 0.71 -20.12 32.84
C ASP A 45 -0.50 -19.51 32.08
N PRO A 46 -1.70 -20.13 32.13
CA PRO A 46 -2.87 -19.64 31.41
C PRO A 46 -3.29 -18.23 31.82
N ALA A 47 -3.03 -17.82 33.07
CA ALA A 47 -3.38 -16.48 33.54
C ALA A 47 -2.50 -15.41 32.88
N ARG A 48 -1.21 -15.68 32.72
CA ARG A 48 -0.26 -14.79 32.02
C ARG A 48 -0.52 -14.73 30.54
N ARG A 49 -0.84 -15.87 29.90
CA ARG A 49 -1.27 -15.90 28.50
C ARG A 49 -2.52 -15.05 28.27
N GLY A 50 -3.52 -15.20 29.15
CA GLY A 50 -4.74 -14.40 29.11
C GLY A 50 -4.46 -12.90 29.25
N LEU A 51 -3.63 -12.52 30.23
CA LEU A 51 -3.25 -11.11 30.44
C LEU A 51 -2.50 -10.51 29.24
N LEU A 52 -1.59 -11.28 28.63
CA LEU A 52 -0.93 -10.86 27.38
C LEU A 52 -1.95 -10.67 26.26
N SER A 53 -2.87 -11.63 26.06
CA SER A 53 -3.92 -11.55 25.05
C SER A 53 -4.81 -10.32 25.22
N ASP A 54 -5.28 -10.07 26.45
CA ASP A 54 -6.14 -8.92 26.75
C ASP A 54 -5.39 -7.59 26.54
N THR A 55 -4.10 -7.55 26.86
CA THR A 55 -3.28 -6.34 26.67
C THR A 55 -2.97 -6.07 25.20
N VAL A 56 -2.78 -7.12 24.39
CA VAL A 56 -2.62 -6.99 22.94
C VAL A 56 -3.92 -6.50 22.30
N ALA A 57 -5.07 -7.03 22.72
CA ALA A 57 -6.37 -6.54 22.26
C ALA A 57 -6.59 -5.05 22.63
N TRP A 58 -6.20 -4.66 23.85
CA TRP A 58 -6.19 -3.25 24.25
C TRP A 58 -5.26 -2.41 23.36
N ALA A 59 -4.05 -2.90 23.07
CA ALA A 59 -3.09 -2.19 22.24
C ALA A 59 -3.63 -1.93 20.83
N TYR A 60 -4.27 -2.93 20.21
CA TYR A 60 -4.98 -2.74 18.94
C TYR A 60 -6.09 -1.69 19.04
N ALA A 61 -6.92 -1.77 20.09
CA ALA A 61 -8.06 -0.86 20.26
C ALA A 61 -7.67 0.59 20.61
N THR A 62 -6.42 0.83 21.00
CA THR A 62 -5.97 2.13 21.52
C THR A 62 -4.68 2.61 20.85
N ALA A 63 -4.33 2.05 19.69
CA ALA A 63 -3.18 2.47 18.90
C ALA A 63 -3.37 3.93 18.43
N GLY A 64 -2.42 4.79 18.76
CA GLY A 64 -2.32 6.16 18.27
C GLY A 64 -1.23 6.32 17.21
N PRO A 65 -1.02 7.54 16.68
CA PRO A 65 0.00 7.79 15.65
C PRO A 65 1.43 7.65 16.15
N GLU A 66 1.63 7.88 17.45
CA GLU A 66 2.93 7.77 18.12
C GLU A 66 3.23 6.33 18.54
N ASP A 67 2.44 5.34 18.10
CA ASP A 67 2.57 3.94 18.48
C ASP A 67 2.92 3.10 17.27
N ALA A 68 3.91 2.22 17.42
CA ALA A 68 4.33 1.38 16.32
C ALA A 68 3.28 0.29 16.05
N PRO A 69 3.02 -0.04 14.78
CA PRO A 69 2.02 -1.03 14.43
C PRO A 69 2.45 -2.43 14.88
N ILE A 70 1.50 -3.20 15.42
CA ILE A 70 1.68 -4.63 15.68
C ILE A 70 1.60 -5.35 14.33
N LEU A 71 2.72 -5.91 13.90
CA LEU A 71 2.86 -6.61 12.63
C LEU A 71 2.27 -8.01 12.70
N VAL A 72 2.57 -8.74 13.78
CA VAL A 72 2.17 -10.12 14.01
C VAL A 72 1.91 -10.34 15.50
N ALA A 73 0.88 -11.11 15.84
CA ALA A 73 0.68 -11.60 17.20
C ALA A 73 0.23 -13.06 17.14
N ASP A 74 1.07 -13.97 17.63
CA ASP A 74 0.70 -15.37 17.83
C ASP A 74 0.61 -15.64 19.33
N LEU A 75 -0.62 -15.59 19.83
CA LEU A 75 -0.94 -15.75 21.25
C LEU A 75 -1.20 -17.22 21.62
N GLU A 76 -1.31 -18.10 20.61
CA GLU A 76 -1.59 -19.52 20.77
C GLU A 76 -0.34 -20.39 20.65
N ALA A 77 0.76 -19.85 20.15
CA ALA A 77 2.08 -20.49 20.14
C ALA A 77 2.48 -21.07 21.52
N GLU A 78 3.36 -22.08 21.51
CA GLU A 78 3.91 -22.66 22.74
C GLU A 78 4.54 -21.57 23.63
N GLN A 79 5.23 -20.63 22.99
CA GLN A 79 5.68 -19.39 23.58
C GLN A 79 5.00 -18.21 22.88
N PRO A 80 3.96 -17.60 23.47
CA PRO A 80 3.24 -16.48 22.86
C PRO A 80 4.15 -15.30 22.56
N TYR A 81 3.97 -14.66 21.41
CA TYR A 81 4.77 -13.52 21.02
C TYR A 81 3.97 -12.49 20.23
N VAL A 82 4.43 -11.23 20.32
CA VAL A 82 3.88 -10.06 19.65
C VAL A 82 5.03 -9.32 19.01
N VAL A 83 4.92 -9.04 17.73
CA VAL A 83 5.95 -8.42 16.91
C VAL A 83 5.49 -7.02 16.54
N VAL A 84 6.32 -6.04 16.84
CA VAL A 84 6.08 -4.63 16.59
C VAL A 84 7.26 -4.07 15.80
N LEU A 85 7.01 -3.15 14.88
CA LEU A 85 8.08 -2.47 14.15
C LEU A 85 8.99 -1.71 15.14
N LYS A 86 10.31 -1.88 15.01
CA LYS A 86 11.26 -1.09 15.82
C LYS A 86 11.54 0.23 15.12
N ASP A 87 10.78 1.26 15.51
CA ASP A 87 10.99 2.63 15.07
C ASP A 87 11.34 3.51 16.29
N PRO A 88 12.50 4.19 16.31
CA PRO A 88 12.89 5.08 17.41
C PRO A 88 11.91 6.23 17.67
N ARG A 89 11.08 6.60 16.69
CA ARG A 89 10.10 7.69 16.78
C ARG A 89 8.77 7.23 17.37
N LEU A 90 8.52 5.92 17.39
CA LEU A 90 7.23 5.35 17.81
C LEU A 90 7.38 4.53 19.09
N ARG A 91 6.34 4.54 19.92
CA ARG A 91 6.24 3.66 21.09
C ARG A 91 5.94 2.25 20.62
N GLY A 92 6.96 1.41 20.68
CA GLY A 92 6.90 0.02 20.24
C GLY A 92 6.24 -0.93 21.22
N ALA A 93 6.81 -2.14 21.31
CA ALA A 93 6.37 -3.17 22.23
C ALA A 93 6.52 -2.77 23.71
N ASP A 94 7.34 -1.75 24.01
CA ASP A 94 7.46 -1.14 25.34
C ASP A 94 6.13 -0.67 25.92
N ARG A 95 5.23 -0.11 25.11
CA ARG A 95 3.91 0.33 25.59
C ARG A 95 3.07 -0.85 26.10
N ILE A 96 3.11 -1.97 25.38
CA ILE A 96 2.39 -3.19 25.75
C ILE A 96 3.00 -3.75 27.04
N MET A 97 4.34 -3.76 27.12
CA MET A 97 5.09 -4.16 28.32
C MET A 97 4.71 -3.31 29.53
N ASP A 98 4.76 -1.98 29.42
CA ASP A 98 4.43 -1.06 30.51
C ASP A 98 3.00 -1.27 31.01
N ARG A 99 2.07 -1.53 30.08
CA ARG A 99 0.68 -1.84 30.45
C ARG A 99 0.57 -3.16 31.21
N LEU A 100 1.27 -4.21 30.77
CA LEU A 100 1.31 -5.50 31.46
C LEU A 100 1.84 -5.35 32.89
N LEU A 101 2.88 -4.54 33.06
CA LEU A 101 3.50 -4.29 34.35
C LEU A 101 2.58 -3.46 35.26
N ALA A 102 1.88 -2.47 34.70
CA ALA A 102 0.90 -1.66 35.42
C ALA A 102 -0.34 -2.45 35.88
N LEU A 103 -0.76 -3.47 35.12
CA LEU A 103 -1.84 -4.38 35.52
C LEU A 103 -1.42 -5.34 36.64
N GLY A 104 -0.12 -5.46 36.91
CA GLY A 104 0.44 -6.30 37.95
C GLY A 104 0.45 -7.78 37.58
N PRO A 105 0.91 -8.66 38.50
CA PRO A 105 0.83 -10.09 38.28
C PRO A 105 -0.63 -10.51 38.11
N ALA A 106 -0.88 -11.53 37.30
CA ALA A 106 -2.21 -12.11 37.11
C ALA A 106 -2.67 -12.83 38.40
N THR A 107 -2.93 -12.10 39.47
CA THR A 107 -3.38 -12.61 40.76
C THR A 107 -4.90 -12.52 40.80
N GLY A 108 -5.55 -13.44 40.10
CA GLY A 108 -6.99 -13.63 40.19
C GLY A 108 -7.43 -14.91 39.48
N PRO A 109 -8.47 -15.60 39.97
CA PRO A 109 -9.09 -16.66 39.18
C PRO A 109 -9.53 -16.05 37.85
N LEU A 110 -9.11 -16.66 36.74
CA LEU A 110 -9.51 -16.26 35.39
C LEU A 110 -11.03 -16.03 35.37
N PRO A 111 -11.53 -14.90 34.84
CA PRO A 111 -12.96 -14.74 34.63
C PRO A 111 -13.37 -15.73 33.53
N VAL A 112 -13.79 -16.92 33.95
CA VAL A 112 -14.47 -17.94 33.10
C VAL A 112 -15.92 -17.53 32.80
N GLY A 113 -16.15 -16.22 32.65
CA GLY A 113 -17.45 -15.65 32.37
C GLY A 113 -17.81 -15.72 30.89
N PRO A 114 -19.11 -15.72 30.53
CA PRO A 114 -19.58 -15.75 29.15
C PRO A 114 -18.98 -14.65 28.26
N ALA A 115 -18.62 -13.49 28.83
CA ALA A 115 -18.00 -12.37 28.12
C ALA A 115 -16.59 -12.67 27.61
N ALA A 116 -15.75 -13.35 28.41
CA ALA A 116 -14.40 -13.74 28.00
C ALA A 116 -14.43 -14.85 26.93
N ALA A 117 -15.41 -15.76 27.01
CA ALA A 117 -15.66 -16.76 25.97
C ALA A 117 -16.17 -16.10 24.66
N ALA A 118 -17.04 -15.09 24.76
CA ALA A 118 -17.53 -14.34 23.62
C ALA A 118 -16.44 -13.51 22.94
N GLN A 119 -15.53 -12.89 23.71
CA GLN A 119 -14.38 -12.18 23.13
C GLN A 119 -13.41 -13.12 22.43
N ARG A 120 -13.11 -14.31 23.00
CA ARG A 120 -12.30 -15.33 22.31
C ARG A 120 -12.98 -15.85 21.04
N ALA A 121 -14.29 -16.09 21.08
CA ALA A 121 -15.06 -16.53 19.91
C ALA A 121 -15.09 -15.46 18.80
N ALA A 122 -15.25 -14.19 19.17
CA ALA A 122 -15.19 -13.07 18.23
C ALA A 122 -13.80 -12.92 17.59
N HIS A 123 -12.72 -13.14 18.35
CA HIS A 123 -11.35 -13.12 17.83
C HIS A 123 -11.05 -14.30 16.90
N GLN A 124 -11.51 -15.51 17.21
CA GLN A 124 -11.37 -16.65 16.30
C GLN A 124 -12.10 -16.44 14.97
N MET A 125 -13.27 -15.80 14.98
CA MET A 125 -13.97 -15.46 13.74
C MET A 125 -13.25 -14.38 12.93
N ALA A 126 -12.68 -13.36 13.59
CA ALA A 126 -11.90 -12.32 12.91
C ALA A 126 -10.57 -12.84 12.33
N ALA A 127 -9.91 -13.78 13.00
CA ALA A 127 -8.70 -14.44 12.50
C ALA A 127 -9.02 -15.40 11.33
N ALA A 128 -10.10 -16.19 11.43
CA ALA A 128 -10.52 -17.11 10.36
C ALA A 128 -10.93 -16.38 9.07
N GLN A 129 -11.47 -15.16 9.16
CA GLN A 129 -11.80 -14.34 7.98
C GLN A 129 -10.57 -13.77 7.26
N ARG A 130 -9.41 -13.69 7.92
CA ARG A 130 -8.15 -13.19 7.31
C ARG A 130 -7.24 -14.29 6.76
N SER A 131 -7.50 -15.56 7.08
CA SER A 131 -6.69 -16.71 6.62
C SER A 131 -7.39 -17.60 5.58
N ALA A 132 -8.44 -17.11 4.91
CA ALA A 132 -9.11 -17.86 3.84
C ALA A 132 -8.27 -17.90 2.55
N ALA A 133 -7.21 -18.71 2.54
CA ALA A 133 -6.66 -19.27 1.32
C ALA A 133 -7.64 -20.31 0.74
N PRO A 134 -7.81 -20.41 -0.59
CA PRO A 134 -8.77 -21.34 -1.19
C PRO A 134 -8.28 -22.78 -1.03
N ALA A 135 -8.96 -23.57 -0.19
CA ALA A 135 -8.74 -25.01 -0.08
C ALA A 135 -9.56 -25.77 -1.14
N SER A 136 -8.88 -26.63 -1.91
CA SER A 136 -9.45 -27.56 -2.88
C SER A 136 -10.39 -28.61 -2.22
N PRO A 137 -11.41 -29.12 -2.94
CA PRO A 137 -12.41 -30.01 -2.35
C PRO A 137 -11.91 -31.46 -2.26
N VAL A 138 -11.88 -32.00 -1.04
CA VAL A 138 -11.76 -33.45 -0.76
C VAL A 138 -13.16 -34.00 -0.44
N GLY A 139 -13.43 -35.20 -0.94
CA GLY A 139 -14.75 -35.82 -1.09
C GLY A 139 -15.55 -36.19 0.17
N PRO A 140 -16.67 -36.93 -0.01
CA PRO A 140 -17.80 -36.93 0.92
C PRO A 140 -17.67 -37.95 2.08
N PRO A 141 -18.26 -37.65 3.26
CA PRO A 141 -18.29 -38.57 4.40
C PRO A 141 -19.55 -39.45 4.47
N SER A 142 -19.41 -40.59 5.16
CA SER A 142 -20.46 -41.56 5.52
C SER A 142 -21.44 -41.04 6.61
N PRO A 143 -22.65 -41.62 6.75
CA PRO A 143 -23.78 -40.99 7.45
C PRO A 143 -23.87 -41.30 8.98
N PRO A 144 -24.48 -40.40 9.79
CA PRO A 144 -24.80 -40.63 11.21
C PRO A 144 -26.28 -41.02 11.46
N PRO A 145 -26.67 -41.39 12.70
CA PRO A 145 -27.92 -42.09 12.99
C PRO A 145 -29.14 -41.17 13.15
N ILE A 146 -30.30 -41.81 12.98
CA ILE A 146 -31.66 -41.25 12.82
C ILE A 146 -32.16 -40.56 14.10
N SER A 147 -32.75 -39.37 13.93
CA SER A 147 -33.57 -38.66 14.92
C SER A 147 -34.66 -37.82 14.20
N PRO A 148 -35.77 -37.47 14.87
CA PRO A 148 -37.13 -37.37 14.31
C PRO A 148 -37.46 -36.02 13.61
N PRO A 149 -38.61 -35.91 12.89
CA PRO A 149 -38.74 -34.98 11.77
C PRO A 149 -38.99 -33.53 12.22
N VAL A 150 -38.13 -32.63 11.75
CA VAL A 150 -38.38 -31.18 11.73
C VAL A 150 -38.94 -30.83 10.34
N VAL A 151 -40.07 -30.11 10.31
CA VAL A 151 -40.70 -29.59 9.10
C VAL A 151 -39.76 -28.54 8.48
N ILE A 152 -39.09 -28.91 7.39
CA ILE A 152 -38.23 -28.01 6.62
C ILE A 152 -39.07 -27.33 5.54
N ILE A 153 -39.26 -26.01 5.68
CA ILE A 153 -39.70 -25.14 4.59
C ILE A 153 -38.55 -25.06 3.59
N ALA A 154 -38.75 -25.56 2.38
CA ALA A 154 -37.73 -25.58 1.34
C ALA A 154 -37.35 -24.14 0.91
N PRO A 155 -36.05 -23.78 0.89
CA PRO A 155 -35.60 -22.51 0.35
C PRO A 155 -35.70 -22.49 -1.19
N PRO A 156 -36.00 -21.34 -1.81
CA PRO A 156 -36.19 -21.24 -3.26
C PRO A 156 -34.89 -21.51 -4.03
N LYS A 157 -34.99 -22.36 -5.06
CA LYS A 157 -33.92 -22.69 -6.02
C LYS A 157 -33.43 -21.41 -6.71
N LYS A 158 -32.21 -20.96 -6.42
CA LYS A 158 -31.53 -19.92 -7.19
C LYS A 158 -31.23 -20.44 -8.61
N ARG A 159 -31.73 -19.76 -9.64
CA ARG A 159 -31.38 -20.00 -11.05
C ARG A 159 -29.90 -19.66 -11.25
N SER A 160 -29.16 -20.60 -11.85
CA SER A 160 -27.73 -20.48 -12.13
C SER A 160 -27.46 -19.28 -13.07
N GLN A 161 -26.61 -18.36 -12.59
CA GLN A 161 -26.23 -17.11 -13.24
C GLN A 161 -24.97 -17.26 -14.13
N LEU A 162 -24.49 -18.50 -14.33
CA LEU A 162 -23.28 -18.82 -15.11
C LEU A 162 -23.50 -18.77 -16.64
N VAL A 163 -24.74 -18.97 -17.09
CA VAL A 163 -25.07 -19.00 -18.52
C VAL A 163 -24.90 -17.63 -19.22
N PRO A 164 -25.29 -16.47 -18.66
CA PRO A 164 -25.09 -15.19 -19.33
C PRO A 164 -23.61 -14.75 -19.43
N ILE A 165 -22.74 -15.18 -18.52
CA ILE A 165 -21.31 -14.80 -18.54
C ILE A 165 -20.57 -15.49 -19.68
N LEU A 166 -20.86 -16.77 -19.94
CA LEU A 166 -20.24 -17.53 -21.05
C LEU A 166 -20.65 -16.99 -22.43
N VAL A 167 -21.88 -16.49 -22.57
CA VAL A 167 -22.34 -15.87 -23.83
C VAL A 167 -21.66 -14.52 -24.07
N GLY A 168 -21.37 -13.75 -23.01
CA GLY A 168 -20.67 -12.47 -23.12
C GLY A 168 -19.23 -12.61 -23.63
N ILE A 169 -18.46 -13.56 -23.11
CA ILE A 169 -17.05 -13.75 -23.51
C ILE A 169 -16.94 -14.19 -24.97
N GLY A 170 -17.83 -15.08 -25.44
CA GLY A 170 -17.84 -15.52 -26.84
C GLY A 170 -18.09 -14.38 -27.84
N SER A 171 -18.94 -13.42 -27.47
CA SER A 171 -19.23 -12.23 -28.29
C SER A 171 -18.00 -11.34 -28.49
N VAL A 172 -17.23 -11.10 -27.43
CA VAL A 172 -16.07 -10.19 -27.48
C VAL A 172 -14.99 -10.75 -28.39
N VAL A 173 -14.72 -12.06 -28.34
CA VAL A 173 -13.71 -12.72 -29.17
C VAL A 173 -14.07 -12.64 -30.67
N VAL A 174 -15.34 -12.79 -31.02
CA VAL A 174 -15.79 -12.69 -32.42
C VAL A 174 -15.67 -11.26 -32.95
N ILE A 175 -15.99 -10.26 -32.14
CA ILE A 175 -15.85 -8.84 -32.52
C ILE A 175 -14.38 -8.48 -32.71
N LEU A 176 -13.50 -8.90 -31.79
CA LEU A 176 -12.06 -8.66 -31.89
C LEU A 176 -11.44 -9.31 -33.14
N ALA A 177 -11.84 -10.55 -33.46
CA ALA A 177 -11.39 -11.24 -34.67
C ALA A 177 -11.83 -10.52 -35.95
N LEU A 178 -13.04 -9.95 -35.98
CA LEU A 178 -13.52 -9.16 -37.13
C LEU A 178 -12.75 -7.85 -37.28
N VAL A 179 -12.47 -7.14 -36.18
CA VAL A 179 -11.72 -5.87 -36.22
C VAL A 179 -10.29 -6.08 -36.72
N VAL A 180 -9.60 -7.11 -36.23
CA VAL A 180 -8.24 -7.44 -36.67
C VAL A 180 -8.23 -7.90 -38.13
N GLY A 181 -9.21 -8.71 -38.55
CA GLY A 181 -9.33 -9.16 -39.94
C GLY A 181 -9.54 -8.01 -40.93
N VAL A 182 -10.36 -7.02 -40.57
CA VAL A 182 -10.59 -5.81 -41.38
C VAL A 182 -9.34 -4.93 -41.43
N TRP A 183 -8.63 -4.79 -40.30
CA TRP A 183 -7.41 -3.99 -40.25
C TRP A 183 -6.30 -4.57 -41.14
N VAL A 184 -6.08 -5.89 -41.10
CA VAL A 184 -5.07 -6.55 -41.97
C VAL A 184 -5.41 -6.43 -43.46
N LEU A 185 -6.70 -6.44 -43.81
CA LEU A 185 -7.13 -6.23 -45.21
C LEU A 185 -6.95 -4.77 -45.68
N LEU A 186 -6.98 -3.80 -44.78
CA LEU A 186 -6.80 -2.38 -45.12
C LEU A 186 -5.34 -1.93 -45.11
N SER A 187 -4.47 -2.59 -44.34
CA SER A 187 -3.04 -2.24 -44.23
C SER A 187 -2.13 -2.93 -45.26
N GLY A 188 -2.67 -3.83 -46.08
CA GLY A 188 -1.90 -4.59 -47.07
C GLY A 188 -1.89 -3.96 -48.45
N GLY A 189 -1.13 -2.87 -48.63
CA GLY A 189 -0.92 -2.28 -49.96
C GLY A 189 0.13 -1.18 -49.96
N ASP A 190 1.39 -1.55 -50.17
CA ASP A 190 2.32 -0.96 -51.14
C ASP A 190 3.77 -1.38 -50.83
N ASP A 191 4.31 -2.26 -51.67
CA ASP A 191 5.76 -2.33 -51.91
C ASP A 191 6.11 -1.22 -52.92
N PRO A 192 7.26 -0.53 -52.75
CA PRO A 192 8.28 -0.77 -53.76
C PRO A 192 9.73 -0.85 -53.25
N ALA A 193 10.40 -1.79 -53.90
CA ALA A 193 11.82 -1.92 -54.22
C ALA A 193 12.67 -0.63 -54.37
N GLY A 194 13.96 -0.75 -54.02
CA GLY A 194 15.07 0.04 -54.57
C GLY A 194 16.16 0.32 -53.54
N SER A 195 17.26 -0.45 -53.47
CA SER A 195 18.47 -0.43 -54.31
C SER A 195 19.63 0.38 -53.69
N SER A 196 20.64 -0.37 -53.24
CA SER A 196 22.10 -0.17 -53.28
C SER A 196 22.71 1.24 -53.41
N ALA A 197 23.64 1.60 -52.50
CA ALA A 197 25.11 1.62 -52.73
C ALA A 197 25.85 2.63 -51.82
N GLU A 198 26.89 2.15 -51.13
CA GLU A 198 28.08 2.90 -50.66
C GLU A 198 29.03 3.22 -51.86
N PRO A 199 30.22 3.87 -51.72
CA PRO A 199 30.66 5.06 -50.95
C PRO A 199 31.52 6.05 -51.82
N SER A 200 32.15 7.02 -51.14
CA SER A 200 33.44 7.71 -51.45
C SER A 200 33.50 9.09 -52.13
N ASP A 201 34.13 10.02 -51.39
CA ASP A 201 35.13 11.05 -51.74
C ASP A 201 35.01 11.91 -53.01
N THR A 202 35.06 13.25 -52.85
CA THR A 202 36.26 14.11 -53.08
C THR A 202 35.86 15.60 -53.22
N THR A 203 36.49 16.44 -52.41
CA THR A 203 36.95 17.84 -52.59
C THR A 203 36.51 18.64 -53.83
N GLU A 204 35.89 19.82 -53.66
CA GLU A 204 36.39 21.09 -54.22
C GLU A 204 35.69 22.33 -53.64
N ALA A 205 36.42 23.45 -53.69
CA ALA A 205 36.19 24.68 -52.96
C ALA A 205 35.26 25.68 -53.67
N GLY A 206 34.59 26.49 -52.85
CA GLY A 206 34.32 27.90 -53.16
C GLY A 206 32.89 28.23 -53.57
N ALA A 207 32.07 28.69 -52.62
CA ALA A 207 31.14 29.80 -52.82
C ALA A 207 30.50 30.20 -51.47
N THR A 208 30.63 31.48 -51.17
CA THR A 208 29.80 32.33 -50.30
C THR A 208 28.56 31.65 -49.69
N THR A 209 28.53 31.49 -48.37
CA THR A 209 27.29 31.25 -47.63
C THR A 209 27.36 32.04 -46.34
N GLU A 210 26.33 32.85 -46.12
CA GLU A 210 26.06 33.59 -44.90
C GLU A 210 26.38 32.73 -43.67
N ALA A 211 27.06 33.33 -42.70
CA ALA A 211 27.12 32.75 -41.37
C ALA A 211 25.68 32.55 -40.89
N PRO A 212 25.25 31.33 -40.50
CA PRO A 212 24.01 31.17 -39.76
C PRO A 212 24.23 31.87 -38.43
N SER A 213 23.72 33.09 -38.30
CA SER A 213 23.46 33.72 -37.02
C SER A 213 22.18 33.13 -36.43
N GLU A 214 22.11 31.80 -36.37
CA GLU A 214 21.25 31.08 -35.45
C GLU A 214 22.19 30.60 -34.35
N ALA A 215 22.58 31.54 -33.49
CA ALA A 215 22.75 31.19 -32.11
C ALA A 215 21.39 30.58 -31.71
N ALA A 216 21.32 29.25 -31.72
CA ALA A 216 20.36 28.56 -30.90
C ALA A 216 20.59 29.16 -29.52
N GLU A 217 19.69 30.06 -29.12
CA GLU A 217 19.44 30.29 -27.72
C GLU A 217 19.14 28.88 -27.21
N GLU A 218 20.16 28.25 -26.61
CA GLU A 218 19.98 27.18 -25.65
C GLU A 218 19.05 27.81 -24.62
N GLY A 219 17.75 27.73 -24.89
CA GLY A 219 16.71 28.20 -24.01
C GLY A 219 17.02 27.52 -22.71
N GLU A 220 17.36 28.32 -21.70
CA GLU A 220 17.39 27.84 -20.33
C GLU A 220 16.12 27.00 -20.16
N PRO A 221 16.16 25.79 -19.56
CA PRO A 221 14.96 25.00 -19.35
C PRO A 221 13.97 25.85 -18.54
N GLU A 222 13.07 26.53 -19.27
CA GLU A 222 12.30 27.66 -18.80
C GLU A 222 11.16 27.11 -17.97
N ASN A 223 11.38 26.88 -16.67
CA ASN A 223 10.34 26.82 -15.64
C ASN A 223 8.99 26.26 -16.12
N GLU A 224 9.01 25.13 -16.84
CA GLU A 224 7.83 24.69 -17.57
C GLU A 224 6.82 24.20 -16.55
N VAL A 225 5.58 24.66 -16.69
CA VAL A 225 4.49 24.25 -15.81
C VAL A 225 3.90 22.97 -16.40
N PRO A 226 3.95 21.82 -15.70
CA PRO A 226 3.45 20.57 -16.25
C PRO A 226 1.95 20.69 -16.52
N GLN A 227 1.50 20.10 -17.62
CA GLN A 227 0.09 19.97 -17.92
C GLN A 227 -0.46 18.69 -17.30
N TRP A 228 -1.72 18.74 -16.85
CA TRP A 228 -2.43 17.56 -16.39
C TRP A 228 -2.84 16.72 -17.60
N ASP A 229 -2.52 15.43 -17.53
CA ASP A 229 -2.69 14.50 -18.64
C ASP A 229 -4.05 13.79 -18.54
N ALA A 230 -4.94 14.08 -19.49
CA ALA A 230 -6.27 13.49 -19.56
C ALA A 230 -6.26 12.01 -19.97
N ASP A 231 -5.18 11.56 -20.61
CA ASP A 231 -5.00 10.20 -21.10
C ASP A 231 -4.14 9.37 -20.14
N ALA A 232 -3.85 9.90 -18.95
CA ALA A 232 -3.16 9.17 -17.89
C ALA A 232 -3.90 7.85 -17.55
N PRO A 233 -3.18 6.81 -17.09
CA PRO A 233 -3.79 5.54 -16.71
C PRO A 233 -4.92 5.71 -15.68
N GLU A 234 -5.81 4.74 -15.60
CA GLU A 234 -6.90 4.70 -14.61
C GLU A 234 -6.60 3.71 -13.46
N GLU A 235 -5.33 3.64 -13.03
CA GLU A 235 -4.92 2.75 -11.96
C GLU A 235 -5.44 3.21 -10.60
N ARG A 236 -5.63 2.25 -9.67
CA ARG A 236 -6.17 2.50 -8.33
C ARG A 236 -5.43 1.72 -7.27
N VAL A 237 -5.02 2.41 -6.22
CA VAL A 237 -4.51 1.80 -4.97
C VAL A 237 -5.57 1.66 -3.89
N GLY A 238 -6.70 2.36 -4.04
CA GLY A 238 -7.85 2.32 -3.13
C GLY A 238 -8.94 3.30 -3.57
N GLY A 239 -10.13 3.23 -2.96
CA GLY A 239 -11.27 4.12 -3.25
C GLY A 239 -11.67 4.21 -4.72
N THR A 240 -12.18 5.37 -5.12
CA THR A 240 -12.58 5.71 -6.49
C THR A 240 -11.63 6.72 -7.15
N LEU A 241 -11.80 6.92 -8.46
CA LEU A 241 -11.18 8.01 -9.21
C LEU A 241 -12.09 9.24 -9.16
N PHE A 242 -11.55 10.41 -9.47
CA PHE A 242 -12.38 11.58 -9.78
C PHE A 242 -13.25 11.28 -11.00
N ALA A 243 -14.54 11.57 -10.89
CA ALA A 243 -15.48 11.50 -12.00
C ALA A 243 -15.40 12.76 -12.87
N GLU A 244 -15.84 12.64 -14.12
CA GLU A 244 -16.02 13.79 -14.99
C GLU A 244 -17.09 14.72 -14.38
N GLY A 245 -16.74 16.00 -14.19
CA GLY A 245 -17.63 16.99 -13.57
C GLY A 245 -17.50 17.13 -12.05
N ASP A 246 -16.63 16.35 -11.39
CA ASP A 246 -16.28 16.60 -9.99
C ASP A 246 -15.67 17.99 -9.82
N ALA A 247 -16.07 18.69 -8.75
CA ALA A 247 -15.55 20.00 -8.39
C ALA A 247 -14.09 19.90 -7.91
N THR A 248 -13.18 19.89 -8.88
CA THR A 248 -11.74 19.75 -8.69
C THR A 248 -11.01 20.91 -9.33
N ARG A 249 -9.79 21.14 -8.86
CA ARG A 249 -8.85 22.07 -9.49
C ARG A 249 -7.53 21.37 -9.75
N THR A 250 -6.93 21.69 -10.89
CA THR A 250 -5.59 21.23 -11.23
C THR A 250 -4.56 22.08 -10.51
N VAL A 251 -3.61 21.41 -9.87
CA VAL A 251 -2.44 21.98 -9.22
C VAL A 251 -1.23 21.61 -10.06
N ALA A 252 -0.52 22.63 -10.52
CA ALA A 252 0.70 22.50 -11.31
C ALA A 252 1.64 23.63 -10.89
N TYR A 253 2.91 23.29 -10.68
CA TYR A 253 3.95 24.25 -10.31
C TYR A 253 5.12 24.12 -11.28
N ALA A 254 5.78 25.25 -11.55
CA ALA A 254 6.90 25.29 -12.48
C ALA A 254 8.02 24.34 -12.04
N GLY A 255 8.57 23.57 -12.97
CA GLY A 255 9.67 22.63 -12.72
C GLY A 255 9.26 21.35 -12.00
N TRP A 256 7.96 21.10 -11.79
CA TRP A 256 7.47 19.79 -11.35
C TRP A 256 7.32 18.82 -12.53
N PRO A 257 7.53 17.51 -12.32
CA PRO A 257 7.40 16.51 -13.39
C PRO A 257 5.96 16.21 -13.78
N PHE A 258 4.97 16.51 -12.92
CA PHE A 258 3.56 16.24 -13.16
C PHE A 258 2.64 17.28 -12.49
N ALA A 259 1.42 17.39 -13.01
CA ALA A 259 0.32 18.11 -12.37
C ALA A 259 -0.63 17.10 -11.71
N PHE A 260 -1.47 17.55 -10.77
CA PHE A 260 -2.45 16.69 -10.11
C PHE A 260 -3.72 17.45 -9.76
N ARG A 261 -4.83 16.74 -9.54
CA ARG A 261 -6.10 17.33 -9.11
C ARG A 261 -6.31 17.20 -7.61
N VAL A 262 -6.98 18.20 -7.06
CA VAL A 262 -7.51 18.19 -5.68
C VAL A 262 -8.95 18.71 -5.66
N PRO A 263 -9.78 18.33 -4.67
CA PRO A 263 -11.09 18.92 -4.50
C PRO A 263 -11.00 20.44 -4.32
N GLU A 264 -11.96 21.20 -4.87
CA GLU A 264 -11.97 22.68 -4.81
C GLU A 264 -11.97 23.24 -3.38
N ALA A 265 -12.45 22.45 -2.40
CA ALA A 265 -12.44 22.83 -0.99
C ALA A 265 -11.03 22.99 -0.39
N PHE A 266 -9.99 22.43 -1.04
CA PHE A 266 -8.60 22.55 -0.60
C PHE A 266 -7.92 23.75 -1.24
N SER A 267 -7.16 24.51 -0.45
CA SER A 267 -6.22 25.53 -0.93
C SER A 267 -4.79 25.03 -0.79
N CYS A 268 -3.94 25.24 -1.79
CA CYS A 268 -2.62 24.63 -1.90
C CYS A 268 -1.56 25.72 -2.01
N SER A 269 -0.44 25.52 -1.33
CA SER A 269 0.74 26.37 -1.41
C SER A 269 1.97 25.51 -1.66
N GLU A 270 2.83 25.94 -2.58
CA GLU A 270 4.12 25.31 -2.86
C GLU A 270 5.20 25.74 -1.87
N SER A 271 6.12 24.81 -1.61
CA SER A 271 7.38 25.03 -0.90
C SER A 271 8.46 24.12 -1.52
N GLY A 272 9.04 24.55 -2.64
CA GLY A 272 10.00 23.75 -3.39
C GLY A 272 9.34 22.53 -4.01
N GLN A 273 9.90 21.34 -3.83
CA GLN A 273 9.35 20.10 -4.40
C GLN A 273 8.19 19.51 -3.57
N THR A 274 7.46 20.35 -2.85
CA THR A 274 6.34 19.93 -2.00
C THR A 274 5.22 20.95 -2.08
N ALA A 275 3.99 20.47 -2.16
CA ALA A 275 2.76 21.24 -2.14
C ALA A 275 1.91 20.82 -0.94
N VAL A 276 1.51 21.78 -0.13
CA VAL A 276 0.64 21.55 1.03
C VAL A 276 -0.74 22.11 0.73
N CYS A 277 -1.72 21.22 0.64
CA CYS A 277 -3.12 21.51 0.42
C CYS A 277 -3.90 21.38 1.74
N THR A 278 -4.64 22.42 2.12
CA THR A 278 -5.41 22.47 3.37
C THR A 278 -6.86 22.81 3.12
N ALA A 279 -7.76 22.20 3.89
CA ALA A 279 -9.18 22.48 3.96
C ALA A 279 -9.63 22.56 5.43
N ASP A 280 -10.90 22.88 5.67
CA ASP A 280 -11.53 22.90 7.00
C ASP A 280 -10.72 23.74 8.02
N ALA A 281 -10.36 24.97 7.63
CA ALA A 281 -9.53 25.86 8.44
C ALA A 281 -8.15 25.28 8.86
N GLY A 282 -7.65 24.29 8.11
CA GLY A 282 -6.36 23.63 8.34
C GLY A 282 -6.46 22.26 9.02
N ASP A 283 -7.66 21.83 9.43
CA ASP A 283 -7.85 20.53 10.09
C ASP A 283 -7.71 19.34 9.14
N SER A 284 -7.85 19.58 7.82
CA SER A 284 -7.64 18.59 6.77
C SER A 284 -6.44 18.99 5.93
N LYS A 285 -5.44 18.11 5.85
CA LYS A 285 -4.16 18.37 5.16
C LYS A 285 -3.83 17.24 4.19
N ILE A 286 -3.50 17.61 2.96
CA ILE A 286 -2.91 16.75 1.93
C ILE A 286 -1.56 17.37 1.57
N THR A 287 -0.51 16.56 1.59
CA THR A 287 0.82 16.98 1.14
C THR A 287 1.18 16.13 -0.06
N VAL A 288 1.54 16.75 -1.18
CA VAL A 288 2.04 16.07 -2.38
C VAL A 288 3.46 16.56 -2.59
N GLY A 289 4.37 15.68 -2.94
CA GLY A 289 5.73 16.06 -3.24
C GLY A 289 6.37 15.15 -4.25
N TRP A 290 7.55 15.55 -4.70
CA TRP A 290 8.37 14.73 -5.55
C TRP A 290 9.85 14.96 -5.23
N GLU A 291 10.70 14.04 -5.63
CA GLU A 291 12.15 14.18 -5.52
C GLU A 291 12.86 13.26 -6.53
N PRO A 292 14.04 13.63 -7.04
CA PRO A 292 14.80 12.76 -7.94
C PRO A 292 15.34 11.54 -7.16
N CYS A 293 15.17 10.34 -7.71
CA CYS A 293 15.77 9.13 -7.17
C CYS A 293 17.14 8.92 -7.82
N ALA A 294 18.21 9.33 -7.13
CA ALA A 294 19.55 9.38 -7.70
C ALA A 294 20.05 8.01 -8.23
N GLY A 295 20.86 8.06 -9.28
CA GLY A 295 21.52 6.88 -9.85
C GLY A 295 20.53 5.94 -10.54
N ARG A 296 20.61 4.63 -10.23
CA ARG A 296 19.71 3.61 -10.79
C ARG A 296 18.45 3.38 -9.96
N CYS A 297 18.21 4.20 -8.93
CA CYS A 297 17.11 4.05 -7.99
C CYS A 297 16.96 2.60 -7.47
N SER A 298 18.01 2.11 -6.80
CA SER A 298 18.04 0.71 -6.35
C SER A 298 16.94 0.43 -5.33
N THR A 299 16.62 -0.85 -5.08
CA THR A 299 15.61 -1.22 -4.07
C THR A 299 15.91 -0.61 -2.68
N SER A 300 17.19 -0.55 -2.28
CA SER A 300 17.57 0.09 -1.01
C SER A 300 17.35 1.60 -1.00
N ASP A 301 17.53 2.29 -2.13
CA ASP A 301 17.27 3.73 -2.24
C ASP A 301 15.77 3.98 -2.13
N ARG A 302 14.96 3.17 -2.83
CA ARG A 302 13.50 3.24 -2.77
C ARG A 302 12.97 2.98 -1.36
N ASP A 303 13.52 1.99 -0.67
CA ASP A 303 13.13 1.66 0.70
C ASP A 303 13.55 2.76 1.69
N ALA A 304 14.70 3.40 1.48
CA ALA A 304 15.12 4.56 2.28
C ALA A 304 14.14 5.73 2.10
N MET A 305 13.85 6.13 0.85
CA MET A 305 12.91 7.23 0.56
C MET A 305 11.50 6.94 1.06
N ARG A 306 11.02 5.70 0.92
CA ARG A 306 9.75 5.29 1.55
C ARG A 306 9.79 5.38 3.06
N GLY A 307 10.89 4.98 3.69
CA GLY A 307 11.06 5.01 5.13
C GLY A 307 10.94 6.41 5.74
N GLU A 308 11.14 7.46 4.93
CA GLU A 308 10.95 8.85 5.34
C GLU A 308 9.48 9.29 5.35
N LEU A 309 8.61 8.61 4.60
CA LEU A 309 7.17 8.90 4.56
C LEU A 309 6.49 8.54 5.88
N PRO A 310 5.45 9.29 6.29
CA PRO A 310 4.68 8.96 7.48
C PRO A 310 3.87 7.67 7.29
N TYR A 311 3.32 7.17 8.41
CA TYR A 311 2.35 6.07 8.42
C TYR A 311 2.90 4.71 7.93
N GLN A 312 4.17 4.43 8.23
CA GLN A 312 4.80 3.13 7.98
C GLN A 312 4.09 1.96 8.69
N PRO A 313 4.20 0.72 8.19
CA PRO A 313 4.78 0.37 6.88
C PRO A 313 3.80 0.61 5.73
N LEU A 314 4.34 0.86 4.53
CA LEU A 314 3.60 0.84 3.27
C LEU A 314 3.46 -0.60 2.76
N GLN A 315 2.29 -0.93 2.21
CA GLN A 315 2.04 -2.13 1.42
C GLN A 315 2.60 -1.89 0.01
N ILE A 316 3.42 -2.83 -0.46
CA ILE A 316 4.19 -2.67 -1.69
C ILE A 316 3.51 -3.42 -2.85
N PHE A 317 3.40 -2.78 -4.01
CA PHE A 317 2.78 -3.30 -5.24
C PHE A 317 3.73 -3.14 -6.44
N GLN A 318 3.37 -3.78 -7.56
CA GLN A 318 4.04 -3.67 -8.86
C GLN A 318 5.58 -3.69 -8.74
N ASN A 319 6.13 -4.83 -8.32
CA ASN A 319 7.59 -5.03 -8.18
C ASN A 319 8.30 -4.04 -7.24
N GLY A 320 7.56 -3.31 -6.41
CA GLY A 320 8.14 -2.29 -5.55
C GLY A 320 8.37 -0.96 -6.26
N ASP A 321 7.49 -0.58 -7.18
CA ASP A 321 7.37 0.79 -7.69
C ASP A 321 6.32 1.59 -6.90
N ILE A 322 5.28 0.93 -6.39
CA ILE A 322 4.18 1.57 -5.67
C ILE A 322 4.14 1.11 -4.21
N GLY A 323 3.98 2.04 -3.28
CA GLY A 323 3.72 1.78 -1.87
C GLY A 323 2.52 2.56 -1.36
N VAL A 324 1.62 1.93 -0.61
CA VAL A 324 0.48 2.63 0.02
C VAL A 324 0.29 2.23 1.47
N SER A 325 -0.08 3.17 2.33
CA SER A 325 -0.52 2.88 3.70
C SER A 325 -1.80 3.63 4.03
N GLU A 326 -2.61 3.00 4.87
CA GLU A 326 -3.84 3.57 5.41
C GLU A 326 -3.89 3.35 6.92
N ARG A 327 -4.40 4.35 7.65
CA ARG A 327 -4.61 4.37 9.09
C ARG A 327 -5.97 5.02 9.38
N THR A 328 -7.00 4.18 9.51
CA THR A 328 -8.40 4.56 9.79
C THR A 328 -8.78 4.53 11.28
N GLN A 329 -7.91 3.99 12.15
CA GLN A 329 -8.27 3.68 13.54
C GLN A 329 -8.03 4.83 14.53
N VAL A 330 -7.67 6.03 14.07
CA VAL A 330 -7.21 7.12 14.95
C VAL A 330 -8.26 8.23 15.01
N SER A 331 -9.09 8.23 16.06
CA SER A 331 -9.87 9.42 16.49
C SER A 331 -10.74 10.09 15.42
N GLY A 332 -11.34 9.33 14.50
CA GLY A 332 -12.18 9.89 13.43
C GLY A 332 -11.40 10.65 12.37
N ARG A 333 -10.11 10.34 12.22
CA ARG A 333 -9.24 10.86 11.16
C ARG A 333 -8.81 9.75 10.23
N TRP A 334 -8.77 10.09 8.95
CA TRP A 334 -8.22 9.23 7.91
C TRP A 334 -6.82 9.72 7.56
N ARG A 335 -5.86 8.80 7.64
CA ARG A 335 -4.44 9.07 7.40
C ARG A 335 -3.88 8.03 6.47
N GLY A 336 -2.94 8.44 5.63
CA GLY A 336 -2.33 7.55 4.66
C GLY A 336 -1.10 8.15 4.00
N ALA A 337 -0.35 7.29 3.32
CA ALA A 337 0.76 7.69 2.49
C ALA A 337 0.75 6.89 1.19
N LEU A 338 1.18 7.53 0.11
CA LEU A 338 1.43 6.97 -1.20
C LEU A 338 2.88 7.27 -1.59
N SER A 339 3.53 6.29 -2.19
CA SER A 339 4.88 6.36 -2.77
C SER A 339 4.83 5.74 -4.16
N VAL A 340 5.35 6.44 -5.16
CA VAL A 340 5.37 6.01 -6.56
C VAL A 340 6.73 6.35 -7.16
N PHE A 341 7.44 5.35 -7.68
CA PHE A 341 8.67 5.54 -8.44
C PHE A 341 8.36 5.40 -9.92
N THR A 342 8.76 6.39 -10.73
CA THR A 342 8.52 6.42 -12.18
C THR A 342 9.83 6.69 -12.90
N GLU A 343 10.13 5.90 -13.94
CA GLU A 343 11.26 6.10 -14.86
C GLU A 343 10.83 7.01 -16.01
N ALA A 344 11.35 8.23 -16.05
CA ALA A 344 11.12 9.23 -17.10
C ALA A 344 12.40 9.45 -17.93
N GLU A 345 12.31 10.29 -18.98
CA GLU A 345 13.44 10.60 -19.87
C GLU A 345 14.69 11.08 -19.11
N ASP A 346 14.49 11.92 -18.09
CA ASP A 346 15.57 12.51 -17.28
C ASP A 346 16.01 11.63 -16.09
N GLY A 347 15.46 10.42 -15.97
CA GLY A 347 15.76 9.45 -14.92
C GLY A 347 14.56 9.09 -14.05
N VAL A 348 14.82 8.45 -12.91
CA VAL A 348 13.78 7.99 -12.00
C VAL A 348 13.45 9.08 -10.97
N PHE A 349 12.17 9.39 -10.79
CA PHE A 349 11.69 10.25 -9.71
C PHE A 349 10.74 9.51 -8.76
N HIS A 350 10.68 9.98 -7.52
CA HIS A 350 9.78 9.53 -6.48
C HIS A 350 8.68 10.56 -6.30
N ALA A 351 7.47 10.27 -6.76
CA ALA A 351 6.27 11.02 -6.41
C ALA A 351 5.65 10.44 -5.13
N TRP A 352 5.20 11.30 -4.22
CA TRP A 352 4.58 10.84 -2.98
C TRP A 352 3.44 11.75 -2.56
N SER A 353 2.53 11.19 -1.78
CA SER A 353 1.49 11.95 -1.11
C SER A 353 1.29 11.46 0.32
N SER A 354 1.03 12.37 1.25
CA SER A 354 0.60 12.03 2.59
C SER A 354 -0.61 12.85 2.99
N VAL A 355 -1.52 12.22 3.72
CA VAL A 355 -2.83 12.78 4.07
C VAL A 355 -3.08 12.64 5.56
N ASP A 356 -3.68 13.69 6.12
CA ASP A 356 -4.24 13.70 7.46
C ASP A 356 -5.52 14.54 7.42
N VAL A 357 -6.67 13.87 7.29
CA VAL A 357 -7.97 14.52 7.14
C VAL A 357 -9.01 13.94 8.11
N ALA A 358 -10.15 14.60 8.24
CA ALA A 358 -11.30 13.99 8.90
C ALA A 358 -11.78 12.75 8.12
N ASP A 359 -12.26 11.72 8.82
CA ASP A 359 -12.63 10.43 8.24
C ASP A 359 -13.66 10.53 7.09
N PHE A 360 -14.59 11.48 7.16
CA PHE A 360 -15.59 11.68 6.11
C PHE A 360 -15.00 12.15 4.76
N ARG A 361 -13.74 12.60 4.72
CA ARG A 361 -13.01 12.98 3.50
C ARG A 361 -12.14 11.86 2.93
N SER A 362 -12.17 10.66 3.50
CA SER A 362 -11.31 9.54 3.07
C SER A 362 -11.44 9.26 1.57
N GLU A 363 -12.65 9.34 1.02
CA GLU A 363 -12.91 9.07 -0.40
C GLU A 363 -12.23 10.12 -1.30
N GLU A 364 -12.37 11.40 -0.99
CA GLU A 364 -11.72 12.49 -1.72
C GLU A 364 -10.19 12.33 -1.70
N CYS A 365 -9.63 11.87 -0.57
CA CYS A 365 -8.20 11.68 -0.48
C CYS A 365 -7.70 10.43 -1.23
N TRP A 366 -8.50 9.37 -1.32
CA TRP A 366 -8.21 8.25 -2.21
C TRP A 366 -8.17 8.69 -3.68
N GLN A 367 -9.09 9.58 -4.09
CA GLN A 367 -9.09 10.15 -5.44
C GLN A 367 -7.80 10.94 -5.72
N VAL A 368 -7.31 11.74 -4.75
CA VAL A 368 -6.03 12.44 -4.88
C VAL A 368 -4.85 11.49 -4.97
N PHE A 369 -4.82 10.41 -4.15
CA PHE A 369 -3.79 9.38 -4.27
C PHE A 369 -3.74 8.76 -5.67
N ASN A 370 -4.90 8.38 -6.19
CA ASN A 370 -4.97 7.78 -7.52
C ASN A 370 -4.58 8.78 -8.62
N ASP A 371 -4.97 10.07 -8.50
CA ASP A 371 -4.57 11.08 -9.49
C ASP A 371 -3.06 11.33 -9.47
N VAL A 372 -2.43 11.43 -8.29
CA VAL A 372 -0.95 11.53 -8.18
C VAL A 372 -0.26 10.30 -8.77
N LEU A 373 -0.76 9.09 -8.48
CA LEU A 373 -0.25 7.84 -9.05
C LEU A 373 -0.29 7.88 -10.59
N ASN A 374 -1.47 8.17 -11.14
CA ASN A 374 -1.72 8.09 -12.57
C ASN A 374 -0.94 9.17 -13.34
N GLN A 375 -0.88 10.39 -12.80
CA GLN A 375 -0.14 11.50 -13.40
C GLN A 375 1.37 11.29 -13.33
N ALA A 376 1.88 10.64 -12.27
CA ALA A 376 3.27 10.22 -12.24
C ALA A 376 3.54 9.13 -13.30
N MET A 377 2.70 8.09 -13.36
CA MET A 377 2.86 7.00 -14.33
C MET A 377 2.74 7.45 -15.79
N ALA A 378 1.95 8.49 -16.08
CA ALA A 378 1.86 9.08 -17.42
C ALA A 378 3.19 9.67 -17.92
N LYS A 379 4.18 9.84 -17.03
CA LYS A 379 5.55 10.27 -17.39
C LYS A 379 6.51 9.10 -17.61
N ALA A 380 6.05 7.86 -17.48
CA ALA A 380 6.86 6.69 -17.77
C ALA A 380 7.16 6.58 -19.28
N VAL A 381 8.38 6.21 -19.64
CA VAL A 381 8.85 6.03 -21.03
C VAL A 381 9.07 4.58 -21.39
#